data_AF-A0A2H0SDN2-F1
#
_entry.id   AF-A0A2H0SDN2-F1
#
_cell.length_a   1.000
_cell.length_b   1.000
_cell.length_c   1.000
_cell.angle_alpha   90.00
_cell.angle_beta   90.00
_cell.angle_gamma   90.00
#
_symmetry.space_group_name_H-M   'P 1'
#
loop_
_entity.id
_entity.type
_entity.pdbx_description
1 polymer ?
#
loop_
_entity_poly.entity_id
_entity_poly.type
_entity_poly.pdbx_seq_one_letter_code
_entity_poly.pdbx_strand_id
1 'polypeptide(L)'
;MQKNYTNYNKGTWGQGAWGHSGNKKAISEAGRAGKAKGNFGSRTKKAVKTFQDLEVYQKSLEASVFAANEIVKKCEIEDKDGVDAKIIECLTICAMKIPHLIAESHSTRFGESTKCLDILDQTMLQCNKAVVYIEQTRDIVKPGAEWEKFDELIQKYFYIRRKVLNLQRVWKKYIFDRPASDIAS
;
A
#
# COMPACT_ATOMS: atom_id res chain seq x y z
N MET A 1 -9.58 11.10 -42.83
CA MET A 1 -10.14 9.97 -42.05
C MET A 1 -9.93 10.25 -40.57
N GLN A 2 -10.91 10.86 -39.91
CA GLN A 2 -10.93 11.12 -38.47
C GLN A 2 -11.74 10.00 -37.81
N LYS A 3 -11.15 9.29 -36.83
CA LYS A 3 -11.89 8.38 -35.96
C LYS A 3 -12.12 9.07 -34.61
N ASN A 4 -13.39 9.28 -34.32
CA ASN A 4 -13.92 9.83 -33.09
C ASN A 4 -13.64 8.90 -31.90
N TYR A 5 -13.09 9.45 -30.81
CA TYR A 5 -13.18 8.87 -29.47
C TYR A 5 -13.87 9.87 -28.56
N THR A 6 -15.19 9.76 -28.45
CA THR A 6 -16.01 10.41 -27.42
C THR A 6 -16.67 9.33 -26.57
N ASN A 7 -16.22 9.19 -25.32
CA ASN A 7 -17.04 9.04 -24.12
C ASN A 7 -16.16 8.64 -22.91
N TYR A 8 -15.63 9.63 -22.21
CA TYR A 8 -15.19 9.45 -20.82
C TYR A 8 -16.36 9.83 -19.91
N ASN A 9 -16.98 8.80 -19.33
CA ASN A 9 -18.09 8.95 -18.41
C ASN A 9 -17.57 9.51 -17.07
N LYS A 10 -18.01 10.72 -16.69
CA LYS A 10 -17.76 11.32 -15.37
C LYS A 10 -18.62 10.61 -14.33
N GLY A 11 -18.11 9.51 -13.78
CA GLY A 11 -18.71 8.80 -12.65
C GLY A 11 -18.28 9.42 -11.32
N THR A 12 -19.26 9.97 -10.61
CA THR A 12 -19.21 10.39 -9.21
C THR A 12 -18.80 9.22 -8.31
N TRP A 13 -17.79 9.42 -7.45
CA TRP A 13 -17.43 8.46 -6.39
C TRP A 13 -18.48 8.51 -5.28
N GLY A 14 -19.61 7.84 -5.52
CA GLY A 14 -20.68 7.63 -4.55
C GLY A 14 -20.31 6.53 -3.55
N GLN A 15 -20.52 6.85 -2.27
CA GLN A 15 -20.59 5.88 -1.18
C GLN A 15 -21.73 4.88 -1.47
N GLY A 16 -21.43 3.58 -1.44
CA GLY A 16 -22.43 2.49 -1.53
C GLY A 16 -21.72 1.16 -1.29
N ALA A 17 -21.89 0.56 -0.12
CA ALA A 17 -22.88 -0.50 0.13
C ALA A 17 -22.54 -1.79 -0.65
N TRP A 18 -21.60 -2.59 -0.12
CA TRP A 18 -21.40 -3.97 -0.57
C TRP A 18 -22.49 -4.86 0.05
N GLY A 19 -23.60 -4.98 -0.67
CA GLY A 19 -24.66 -5.95 -0.40
C GLY A 19 -24.15 -7.38 -0.57
N HIS A 20 -24.30 -8.20 0.46
CA HIS A 20 -24.13 -9.64 0.37
C HIS A 20 -25.30 -10.23 -0.42
N SER A 21 -25.00 -10.82 -1.58
CA SER A 21 -25.93 -11.69 -2.31
C SER A 21 -26.20 -12.94 -1.46
N GLY A 22 -27.43 -13.05 -0.98
CA GLY A 22 -27.90 -14.18 -0.18
C GLY A 22 -28.22 -15.37 -1.07
N ASN A 23 -27.64 -16.53 -0.75
CA ASN A 23 -28.18 -17.83 -1.15
C ASN A 23 -28.54 -18.60 0.12
N LYS A 24 -29.82 -18.53 0.51
CA LYS A 24 -30.38 -19.27 1.65
C LYS A 24 -30.78 -20.68 1.17
N LYS A 25 -29.95 -21.69 1.45
CA LYS A 25 -30.42 -23.07 1.55
C LYS A 25 -30.63 -23.41 3.02
N ALA A 26 -31.87 -23.79 3.33
CA ALA A 26 -32.32 -24.21 4.65
C ALA A 26 -31.61 -25.50 5.09
N ILE A 27 -31.08 -25.50 6.31
CA ILE A 27 -30.69 -26.71 7.04
C ILE A 27 -31.34 -26.61 8.42
N SER A 28 -32.13 -27.63 8.75
CA SER A 28 -32.94 -27.79 9.96
C SER A 28 -32.11 -27.98 11.22
N GLU A 29 -32.65 -27.48 12.34
CA GLU A 29 -32.13 -27.54 13.70
C GLU A 29 -32.03 -28.96 14.27
N ALA A 30 -30.90 -29.29 14.91
CA ALA A 30 -30.81 -30.04 16.17
C ALA A 30 -29.33 -30.23 16.56
N GLY A 31 -28.86 -29.48 17.57
CA GLY A 31 -27.50 -29.69 18.08
C GLY A 31 -27.05 -28.67 19.13
N ARG A 32 -27.26 -29.01 20.40
CA ARG A 32 -26.95 -28.25 21.62
C ARG A 32 -25.53 -27.67 21.69
N ALA A 33 -25.48 -26.38 22.04
CA ALA A 33 -24.63 -25.73 23.04
C ALA A 33 -23.20 -26.29 23.26
N GLY A 34 -22.23 -25.68 22.58
CA GLY A 34 -20.84 -25.62 23.00
C GLY A 34 -20.30 -24.20 22.80
N LYS A 35 -20.42 -23.34 23.82
CA LYS A 35 -19.74 -22.03 23.83
C LYS A 35 -18.23 -22.29 23.99
N ALA A 36 -17.54 -22.46 22.86
CA ALA A 36 -16.09 -22.34 22.84
C ALA A 36 -15.74 -20.88 23.16
N LYS A 37 -15.38 -20.62 24.42
CA LYS A 37 -14.68 -19.38 24.81
C LYS A 37 -13.33 -19.42 24.11
N GLY A 38 -13.29 -18.91 22.88
CA GLY A 38 -12.05 -18.61 22.19
C GLY A 38 -11.27 -17.64 23.06
N ASN A 39 -10.20 -18.13 23.65
CA ASN A 39 -9.23 -17.34 24.37
C ASN A 39 -8.60 -16.38 23.35
N PHE A 40 -9.19 -15.19 23.16
CA PHE A 40 -8.51 -14.06 22.54
C PHE A 40 -7.42 -13.63 23.50
N GLY A 41 -6.36 -14.44 23.59
CA GLY A 41 -5.13 -14.07 24.25
C GLY A 41 -4.76 -12.72 23.69
N SER A 42 -4.78 -11.71 24.56
CA SER A 42 -4.25 -10.39 24.29
C SER A 42 -2.80 -10.61 23.87
N ARG A 43 -2.58 -10.75 22.56
CA ARG A 43 -1.25 -10.67 21.97
C ARG A 43 -0.89 -9.22 22.19
N THR A 44 -0.23 -8.95 23.31
CA THR A 44 0.35 -7.64 23.60
C THR A 44 1.13 -7.28 22.35
N LYS A 45 0.66 -6.24 21.64
CA LYS A 45 1.30 -5.81 20.40
C LYS A 45 2.75 -5.54 20.78
N LYS A 46 3.69 -6.28 20.19
CA LYS A 46 5.11 -6.11 20.47
C LYS A 46 5.42 -4.62 20.33
N ALA A 47 6.11 -4.07 21.33
CA ALA A 47 6.56 -2.69 21.27
C ALA A 47 7.43 -2.50 20.03
N VAL A 48 7.18 -1.42 19.27
CA VAL A 48 7.98 -1.07 18.10
C VAL A 48 9.30 -0.48 18.58
N LYS A 49 10.40 -1.21 18.41
CA LYS A 49 11.74 -0.76 18.78
C LYS A 49 12.47 -0.17 17.58
N THR A 50 12.31 -0.80 16.43
CA THR A 50 12.97 -0.38 15.18
C THR A 50 11.93 -0.22 14.06
N PHE A 51 12.32 0.43 12.96
CA PHE A 51 11.45 0.55 11.79
C PHE A 51 11.11 -0.82 11.19
N GLN A 52 11.95 -1.83 11.41
CA GLN A 52 11.74 -3.20 10.95
C GLN A 52 10.56 -3.88 11.65
N ASP A 53 10.18 -3.42 12.85
CA ASP A 53 9.01 -3.91 13.57
C ASP A 53 7.69 -3.38 12.98
N LEU A 54 7.75 -2.37 12.12
CA LEU A 54 6.56 -1.83 11.46
C LEU A 54 6.09 -2.79 10.37
N GLU A 55 4.85 -3.28 10.51
CA GLU A 55 4.19 -4.10 9.48
C GLU A 55 4.23 -3.42 8.09
N VAL A 56 4.04 -2.09 8.07
CA VAL A 56 4.06 -1.31 6.83
C VAL A 56 5.44 -1.31 6.17
N TYR A 57 6.52 -1.32 6.95
CA TYR A 57 7.87 -1.46 6.42
C TYR A 57 8.06 -2.85 5.79
N GLN A 58 7.74 -3.92 6.54
CA GLN A 58 7.89 -5.29 6.07
C GLN A 58 7.13 -5.53 4.76
N LYS A 59 5.89 -5.06 4.69
CA LYS A 59 5.05 -5.19 3.49
C LYS A 59 5.54 -4.34 2.33
N SER A 60 6.07 -3.14 2.60
CA SER A 60 6.69 -2.33 1.54
C SER A 60 7.96 -2.95 0.97
N LEU A 61 8.79 -3.58 1.82
CA LEU A 61 9.98 -4.29 1.39
C LEU A 61 9.60 -5.49 0.52
N GLU A 62 8.66 -6.32 0.98
CA GLU A 62 8.12 -7.46 0.22
C GLU A 62 7.60 -7.02 -1.17
N ALA A 63 6.81 -5.95 -1.24
CA ALA A 63 6.29 -5.42 -2.50
C ALA A 63 7.41 -4.88 -3.41
N SER A 64 8.41 -4.19 -2.86
CA SER A 64 9.54 -3.67 -3.64
C SER A 64 10.40 -4.78 -4.26
N VAL A 65 10.63 -5.86 -3.52
CA VAL A 65 11.35 -7.05 -4.00
C VAL A 65 10.54 -7.77 -5.06
N PHE A 66 9.22 -7.92 -4.85
CA PHE A 66 8.33 -8.49 -5.85
C PHE A 66 8.35 -7.68 -7.16
N ALA A 67 8.21 -6.34 -7.08
CA ALA A 67 8.29 -5.48 -8.26
C ALA A 67 9.61 -5.66 -9.02
N ALA A 68 10.74 -5.69 -8.32
CA ALA A 68 12.05 -5.86 -8.92
C ALA A 68 12.23 -7.24 -9.58
N ASN A 69 11.81 -8.32 -8.91
CA ASN A 69 12.07 -9.68 -9.37
C ASN A 69 11.03 -10.22 -10.35
N GLU A 70 9.76 -9.89 -10.15
CA GLU A 70 8.66 -10.48 -10.91
C GLU A 70 8.22 -9.62 -12.09
N ILE A 71 8.45 -8.31 -12.03
CA ILE A 71 8.05 -7.39 -13.11
C ILE A 71 9.30 -6.89 -13.83
N VAL A 72 10.17 -6.16 -13.14
CA VAL A 72 11.31 -5.45 -13.75
C VAL A 72 12.29 -6.41 -14.42
N LYS A 73 12.77 -7.45 -13.72
CA LYS A 73 13.73 -8.42 -14.30
C LYS A 73 13.17 -9.24 -15.46
N LYS A 74 11.84 -9.33 -15.60
CA LYS A 74 11.18 -10.08 -16.69
C LYS A 74 10.85 -9.17 -17.89
N CYS A 75 11.17 -7.89 -17.80
CA CYS A 75 11.05 -6.98 -18.92
C CYS A 75 12.32 -7.05 -19.78
N GLU A 76 12.13 -7.42 -21.04
CA GLU A 76 13.18 -7.36 -22.05
C GLU A 76 13.12 -5.96 -22.65
N ILE A 77 14.19 -5.19 -22.46
CA ILE A 77 14.26 -3.79 -22.88
C ILE A 77 15.36 -3.70 -23.93
N GLU A 78 14.96 -3.51 -25.19
CA GLU A 78 15.88 -3.43 -26.33
C GLU A 78 16.58 -2.06 -26.38
N ASP A 79 15.80 -0.98 -26.27
CA ASP A 79 16.30 0.40 -26.25
C ASP A 79 16.38 0.93 -24.81
N LYS A 80 17.61 1.10 -24.31
CA LYS A 80 17.88 1.58 -22.95
C LYS A 80 17.54 3.06 -22.74
N ASP A 81 17.41 3.84 -23.81
CA ASP A 81 17.01 5.25 -23.76
C ASP A 81 15.53 5.46 -24.13
N GLY A 82 14.88 4.36 -24.52
CA GLY A 82 13.48 4.30 -24.93
C GLY A 82 12.49 4.55 -23.79
N VAL A 83 11.22 4.70 -24.18
CA VAL A 83 10.12 4.94 -23.23
C VAL A 83 9.97 3.79 -22.24
N ASP A 84 10.16 2.55 -22.71
CA ASP A 84 10.02 1.35 -21.89
C ASP A 84 11.05 1.30 -20.76
N ALA A 85 12.31 1.61 -21.08
CA ALA A 85 13.38 1.69 -20.09
C ALA A 85 13.07 2.72 -19.00
N LYS A 86 12.56 3.90 -19.39
CA LYS A 86 12.18 4.98 -18.47
C LYS A 86 11.01 4.58 -17.57
N ILE A 87 10.01 3.88 -18.10
CA ILE A 87 8.87 3.37 -17.31
C ILE A 87 9.38 2.37 -16.25
N ILE A 88 10.21 1.41 -16.66
CA ILE A 88 10.78 0.39 -15.77
C ILE A 88 11.70 1.01 -14.71
N GLU A 89 12.53 1.97 -15.09
CA GLU A 89 13.37 2.73 -14.16
C GLU A 89 12.51 3.46 -13.12
N CYS A 90 11.48 4.19 -13.57
CA CYS A 90 10.60 4.93 -12.68
C CYS A 90 9.83 4.01 -11.73
N LEU A 91 9.34 2.85 -12.20
CA LEU A 91 8.73 1.83 -11.34
C LEU A 91 9.72 1.38 -10.26
N THR A 92 10.95 1.04 -10.66
CA THR A 92 12.01 0.56 -9.76
C THR A 92 12.32 1.60 -8.68
N ILE A 93 12.51 2.86 -9.08
CA ILE A 93 12.78 3.98 -8.16
C ILE A 93 11.62 4.14 -7.18
N CYS A 94 10.38 4.20 -7.65
CA CYS A 94 9.21 4.37 -6.77
C CYS A 94 9.09 3.21 -5.78
N ALA A 95 9.18 1.97 -6.27
CA ALA A 95 9.07 0.76 -5.48
C ALA A 95 10.12 0.68 -4.37
N MET A 96 11.38 0.98 -4.69
CA MET A 96 12.47 0.96 -3.71
C MET A 96 12.41 2.16 -2.75
N LYS A 97 11.93 3.32 -3.18
CA LYS A 97 11.89 4.53 -2.33
C LYS A 97 10.94 4.38 -1.14
N ILE A 98 9.84 3.63 -1.29
CA ILE A 98 8.81 3.47 -0.24
C ILE A 98 9.37 2.89 1.08
N PRO A 99 10.05 1.73 1.13
CA PRO A 99 10.64 1.22 2.37
C PRO A 99 11.70 2.17 2.97
N HIS A 100 12.46 2.90 2.14
CA HIS A 100 13.42 3.89 2.61
C HIS A 100 12.74 5.07 3.30
N LEU A 101 11.68 5.62 2.71
CA LEU A 101 10.91 6.72 3.30
C LEU A 101 10.26 6.31 4.63
N ILE A 102 9.79 5.07 4.76
CA ILE A 102 9.26 4.56 6.03
C ILE A 102 10.34 4.52 7.11
N ALA A 103 11.54 4.04 6.77
CA ALA A 103 12.67 4.03 7.69
C ALA A 103 13.10 5.46 8.08
N GLU A 104 13.15 6.38 7.11
CA GLU A 104 13.49 7.79 7.33
C GLU A 104 12.45 8.51 8.21
N SER A 105 11.17 8.30 7.94
CA SER A 105 10.06 8.82 8.74
C SER A 105 10.14 8.30 10.18
N HIS A 106 10.41 7.01 10.35
CA HIS A 106 10.62 6.43 11.67
C HIS A 106 11.79 7.08 12.41
N SER A 107 12.94 7.29 11.76
CA SER A 107 14.10 7.93 12.39
C SER A 107 13.85 9.39 12.81
N THR A 108 12.92 10.08 12.16
CA THR A 108 12.59 11.50 12.43
C THR A 108 11.38 11.70 13.34
N ARG A 109 10.73 10.62 13.81
CA ARG A 109 9.45 10.67 14.55
C ARG A 109 9.51 11.27 15.96
N PHE A 110 10.72 11.34 16.56
CA PHE A 110 10.90 11.85 17.92
C PHE A 110 11.26 13.35 17.96
N GLY A 111 11.47 14.00 16.82
CA GLY A 111 11.71 15.44 16.78
C GLY A 111 10.46 16.27 17.08
N GLU A 112 10.65 17.57 17.31
CA GLU A 112 9.56 18.55 17.51
C GLU A 112 8.78 18.84 16.22
N SER A 113 9.35 18.52 15.06
CA SER A 113 8.77 18.83 13.75
C SER A 113 7.74 17.81 13.26
N THR A 114 6.81 18.27 12.42
CA THR A 114 5.91 17.41 11.63
C THR A 114 6.60 16.67 10.48
N LYS A 115 7.93 16.80 10.32
CA LYS A 115 8.72 16.24 9.22
C LYS A 115 8.46 14.75 9.00
N CYS A 116 8.31 13.96 10.06
CA CYS A 116 7.99 12.54 9.92
C CYS A 116 6.65 12.31 9.21
N LEU A 117 5.64 13.16 9.44
CA LEU A 117 4.34 13.09 8.79
C LEU A 117 4.42 13.46 7.31
N ASP A 118 5.23 14.47 6.97
CA ASP A 118 5.48 14.89 5.57
C ASP A 118 6.16 13.77 4.77
N ILE A 119 7.10 13.05 5.40
CA ILE A 119 7.74 11.87 4.79
C ILE A 119 6.71 10.73 4.59
N LEU A 120 5.74 10.56 5.50
CA LEU A 120 4.64 9.59 5.29
C LEU A 120 3.72 10.01 4.15
N ASP A 121 3.45 11.31 3.96
CA ASP A 121 2.73 11.81 2.79
C ASP A 121 3.49 11.53 1.49
N GLN A 122 4.80 11.76 1.49
CA GLN A 122 5.67 11.39 0.37
C GLN A 122 5.64 9.88 0.11
N THR A 123 5.60 9.06 1.16
CA THR A 123 5.49 7.60 1.03
C THR A 123 4.20 7.20 0.33
N MET A 124 3.06 7.81 0.69
CA MET A 124 1.77 7.57 0.04
C MET A 124 1.77 8.04 -1.42
N LEU A 125 2.42 9.18 -1.72
CA LEU A 125 2.62 9.64 -3.09
C LEU A 125 3.40 8.63 -3.92
N GLN A 126 4.49 8.07 -3.37
CA GLN A 126 5.28 7.04 -4.06
C GLN A 126 4.48 5.74 -4.28
N CYS A 127 3.59 5.35 -3.36
CA CYS A 127 2.69 4.21 -3.58
C CYS A 127 1.79 4.46 -4.80
N ASN A 128 1.21 5.66 -4.93
CA ASN A 128 0.37 6.01 -6.08
C ASN A 128 1.18 6.04 -7.38
N LYS A 129 2.40 6.60 -7.36
CA LYS A 129 3.28 6.59 -8.54
C LYS A 129 3.66 5.17 -8.95
N ALA A 130 3.97 4.30 -8.01
CA ALA A 130 4.25 2.89 -8.29
C ALA A 130 3.06 2.22 -9.00
N VAL A 131 1.82 2.43 -8.54
CA VAL A 131 0.62 1.91 -9.21
C VAL A 131 0.54 2.39 -10.67
N VAL A 132 0.73 3.68 -10.92
CA VAL A 132 0.72 4.24 -12.29
C VAL A 132 1.79 3.58 -13.17
N TYR A 133 3.01 3.42 -12.66
CA TYR A 133 4.09 2.79 -13.44
C TYR A 133 3.88 1.28 -13.62
N ILE A 134 3.17 0.59 -12.72
CA ILE A 134 2.77 -0.81 -12.90
C ILE A 134 1.76 -0.91 -14.05
N GLU A 135 0.75 -0.04 -14.09
CA GLU A 135 -0.23 0.02 -15.18
C GLU A 135 0.45 0.33 -16.53
N GLN A 136 1.35 1.32 -16.55
CA GLN A 136 2.13 1.64 -17.75
C GLN A 136 3.03 0.46 -18.18
N THR A 137 3.63 -0.25 -17.24
CA THR A 137 4.41 -1.45 -17.56
C THR A 137 3.53 -2.52 -18.20
N ARG A 138 2.32 -2.76 -17.66
CA ARG A 138 1.36 -3.72 -18.22
C ARG A 138 0.91 -3.32 -19.63
N ASP A 139 0.54 -2.06 -19.82
CA ASP A 139 -0.18 -1.63 -21.02
C ASP A 139 0.76 -1.20 -22.16
N ILE A 140 1.97 -0.73 -21.85
CA ILE A 140 2.94 -0.20 -22.83
C ILE A 140 4.10 -1.19 -23.02
N VAL A 141 4.75 -1.60 -21.92
CA VAL A 141 6.00 -2.39 -21.99
C VAL A 141 5.73 -3.87 -22.24
N LYS A 142 4.65 -4.42 -21.65
CA LYS A 142 4.29 -5.84 -21.74
C LYS A 142 2.84 -6.03 -22.16
N PRO A 143 2.44 -5.52 -23.34
CA PRO A 143 1.07 -5.68 -23.84
C PRO A 143 0.73 -7.17 -23.95
N GLY A 144 -0.37 -7.59 -23.30
CA GLY A 144 -0.82 -8.98 -23.30
C GLY A 144 -0.19 -9.88 -22.23
N ALA A 145 0.61 -9.34 -21.30
CA ALA A 145 1.08 -10.11 -20.15
C ALA A 145 -0.05 -10.52 -19.19
N GLU A 146 0.22 -11.56 -18.40
CA GLU A 146 -0.68 -12.09 -17.37
C GLU A 146 -1.06 -11.00 -16.35
N TRP A 147 -2.36 -10.69 -16.26
CA TRP A 147 -2.87 -9.56 -15.46
C TRP A 147 -2.74 -9.81 -13.95
N GLU A 148 -2.79 -11.06 -13.49
CA GLU A 148 -2.87 -11.35 -12.04
C GLU A 148 -1.68 -10.80 -11.25
N LYS A 149 -0.46 -10.84 -11.80
CA LYS A 149 0.74 -10.35 -11.10
C LYS A 149 0.77 -8.83 -10.96
N PHE A 150 0.28 -8.11 -11.98
CA PHE A 150 0.18 -6.65 -11.94
C PHE A 150 -0.89 -6.23 -10.93
N ASP A 151 -2.06 -6.87 -10.97
CA ASP A 151 -3.15 -6.59 -10.04
C ASP A 151 -2.77 -6.92 -8.58
N GLU A 152 -2.11 -8.05 -8.34
CA GLU A 152 -1.60 -8.40 -7.01
C GLU A 152 -0.67 -7.31 -6.47
N LEU A 153 0.24 -6.81 -7.31
CA LEU A 153 1.18 -5.77 -6.90
C LEU A 153 0.49 -4.41 -6.67
N ILE A 154 -0.49 -4.06 -7.50
CA ILE A 154 -1.33 -2.87 -7.30
C ILE A 154 -2.06 -2.95 -5.95
N GLN A 155 -2.67 -4.10 -5.63
CA GLN A 155 -3.35 -4.31 -4.35
C GLN A 155 -2.38 -4.21 -3.17
N LYS A 156 -1.15 -4.72 -3.30
CA LYS A 156 -0.08 -4.54 -2.29
C LYS A 156 0.20 -3.06 -2.05
N TYR A 157 0.35 -2.24 -3.08
CA TYR A 157 0.62 -0.81 -2.90
C TYR A 157 -0.56 -0.03 -2.32
N PHE A 158 -1.80 -0.37 -2.66
CA PHE A 158 -2.97 0.22 -1.98
C PHE A 158 -3.07 -0.19 -0.50
N TYR A 159 -2.74 -1.44 -0.18
CA TYR A 159 -2.67 -1.91 1.19
C TYR A 159 -1.61 -1.14 1.99
N ILE A 160 -0.39 -1.02 1.45
CA ILE A 160 0.71 -0.28 2.06
C ILE A 160 0.29 1.18 2.29
N ARG A 161 -0.26 1.85 1.28
CA ARG A 161 -0.73 3.24 1.40
C ARG A 161 -1.73 3.41 2.55
N ARG A 162 -2.69 2.50 2.69
CA ARG A 162 -3.66 2.52 3.80
C ARG A 162 -2.98 2.36 5.16
N LYS A 163 -1.97 1.49 5.26
CA LYS A 163 -1.20 1.28 6.50
C LYS A 163 -0.35 2.50 6.84
N VAL A 164 0.24 3.17 5.85
CA VAL A 164 0.96 4.44 6.03
C VAL A 164 0.03 5.52 6.58
N LEU A 165 -1.17 5.68 6.01
CA LEU A 165 -2.16 6.64 6.51
C LEU A 165 -2.55 6.37 7.97
N ASN A 166 -2.72 5.09 8.34
CA ASN A 166 -3.02 4.71 9.72
C ASN A 166 -1.85 5.02 10.66
N LEU A 167 -0.62 4.75 10.23
CA LEU A 167 0.59 5.11 10.98
C LEU A 167 0.68 6.62 11.21
N GLN A 168 0.46 7.40 10.16
CA GLN A 168 0.46 8.86 10.20
C GLN A 168 -0.57 9.39 11.20
N ARG A 169 -1.79 8.84 11.21
CA ARG A 169 -2.84 9.22 12.18
C ARG A 169 -2.43 8.93 13.62
N VAL A 170 -1.81 7.77 13.87
CA VAL A 170 -1.33 7.40 15.20
C VAL A 170 -0.22 8.36 15.65
N TRP A 171 0.76 8.64 14.81
CA TRP A 171 1.87 9.53 15.16
C TRP A 171 1.43 10.98 15.30
N LYS A 172 0.51 11.45 14.44
CA LYS A 172 -0.12 12.76 14.56
C LYS A 172 -0.72 12.95 15.95
N LYS A 173 -1.43 11.93 16.47
CA LYS A 173 -1.98 11.96 17.82
C LYS A 173 -0.88 12.16 18.88
N TYR A 174 0.22 11.40 18.82
CA TYR A 174 1.32 11.54 19.78
C TYR A 174 2.09 12.86 19.70
N ILE A 175 2.11 13.49 18.53
CA ILE A 175 2.78 14.78 18.32
C ILE A 175 1.94 15.92 18.88
N PHE A 176 0.63 15.93 18.62
CA PHE A 176 -0.25 17.04 18.99
C PHE A 176 -0.95 16.87 20.34
N ASP A 177 -1.19 15.64 20.81
CA ASP A 177 -1.85 15.37 22.10
C ASP A 177 -0.81 15.12 23.22
N ARG A 178 0.45 15.54 23.04
CA ARG A 178 1.51 15.28 24.03
C ARG A 178 1.22 16.10 25.31
N PRO A 179 1.01 15.47 26.48
CA PRO A 179 0.76 16.21 27.72
C PRO A 179 1.98 17.05 28.11
N ALA A 180 1.75 18.27 28.59
CA ALA A 180 2.79 19.25 28.92
C ALA A 180 3.83 18.76 29.95
N SER A 181 3.54 17.67 30.67
CA SER A 181 4.46 17.02 31.63
C SER A 181 5.71 16.43 30.98
N ASP A 182 5.67 16.10 29.69
CA ASP A 182 6.74 15.37 29.00
C ASP A 182 7.76 16.30 28.33
N ILE A 183 7.59 17.62 28.47
CA ILE A 183 8.46 18.66 27.88
C ILE A 183 9.58 19.07 28.86
N ALA A 184 9.49 18.67 30.13
CA ALA A 184 10.38 19.14 31.21
C ALA A 184 11.37 18.08 31.74
N SER A 185 11.84 17.15 30.92
CA SER A 185 12.81 16.09 31.32
C SER A 185 14.08 16.11 30.48
#